data_AF-A0A392N869-F1
#
_entry.id   AF-A0A392N869-F1
#
_cell.length_a   1.000
_cell.length_b   1.000
_cell.length_c   1.000
_cell.angle_alpha   90.00
_cell.angle_beta   90.00
_cell.angle_gamma   90.00
#
_symmetry.space_group_name_H-M   'P 1'
#
loop_
_entity.id
_entity.type
_entity.pdbx_description
1 polymer ?
#
loop_
_entity_poly.entity_id
_entity_poly.type
_entity_poly.pdbx_seq_one_letter_code
_entity_poly.pdbx_strand_id
1 'polypeptide(L)'
;MLILIIQIVKERRFCGLTTAESLKRELIYKLSIGDATHSQLVKSLPRDLSKFDKLQDVLDTVAAYSNPSGFNQGMYSLRWPFWKELDLYHPRWNSKDLQVAEERYLRFCSVSALTTQLPKWSSIYPPLKGIARIGTCKVVLEIIRAVLFYAVVTFKSAESRAPDSVLLPALHLLSLSLDICSQQKENSDNAFNNMAQIPVVEFSGEIIVESSSYGVGEQSLLSLLVLLMEMNKKENDDSSVDVGGLSSLVESLLKKFAELDDSCMIKLQKLAPGLVNHIPECVPTGDPSVSLSASDSEKRKAKARERQAAIMVGCCVLYFSH
;
A
#
# COMPACT_ATOMS: atom_id res chain seq x y z
N MET A 1 13.00 -1.79 14.23
CA MET A 1 12.70 -0.36 14.47
C MET A 1 11.60 0.17 13.57
N LEU A 2 11.77 0.20 12.23
CA LEU A 2 10.79 0.74 11.27
C LEU A 2 9.36 0.17 11.44
N ILE A 3 9.25 -1.16 11.56
CA ILE A 3 7.97 -1.86 11.77
C ILE A 3 7.24 -1.33 13.01
N LEU A 4 7.96 -1.09 14.11
CA LEU A 4 7.39 -0.57 15.35
C LEU A 4 6.85 0.86 15.16
N ILE A 5 7.57 1.71 14.42
CA ILE A 5 7.10 3.07 14.12
C ILE A 5 5.80 3.00 13.32
N ILE A 6 5.74 2.16 12.27
CA ILE A 6 4.53 1.95 11.48
C ILE A 6 3.38 1.45 12.36
N GLN A 7 3.64 0.49 13.25
CA GLN A 7 2.64 -0.04 14.18
C GLN A 7 2.10 1.05 15.12
N ILE A 8 2.97 1.86 15.73
CA ILE A 8 2.55 2.98 16.59
C ILE A 8 1.69 3.98 15.82
N VAL A 9 2.10 4.32 14.60
CA VAL A 9 1.39 5.33 13.79
C VAL A 9 0.06 4.79 13.24
N LYS A 10 -0.03 3.49 12.93
CA LYS A 10 -1.20 2.86 12.27
C LYS A 10 -2.19 2.20 13.22
N GLU A 11 -1.79 1.76 14.41
CA GLU A 11 -2.68 0.98 15.29
C GLU A 11 -3.91 1.80 15.73
N ARG A 12 -5.11 1.20 15.65
CA ARG A 12 -6.39 1.88 15.90
C ARG A 12 -7.38 1.09 16.76
N ARG A 13 -7.06 -0.13 17.19
CA ARG A 13 -7.99 -1.00 17.93
C ARG A 13 -8.63 -0.30 19.14
N PHE A 14 -7.87 0.53 19.86
CA PHE A 14 -8.35 1.23 21.06
C PHE A 14 -8.45 2.75 20.89
N CYS A 15 -8.20 3.25 19.68
CA CYS A 15 -8.09 4.68 19.43
C CYS A 15 -8.63 5.11 18.07
N GLY A 16 -9.48 4.33 17.41
CA GLY A 16 -10.08 4.77 16.14
C GLY A 16 -11.03 3.77 15.49
N LEU A 17 -10.87 2.47 15.74
CA LEU A 17 -11.78 1.46 15.23
C LEU A 17 -12.93 1.20 16.21
N THR A 18 -14.11 0.95 15.64
CA THR A 18 -15.22 0.33 16.35
C THR A 18 -14.90 -1.13 16.71
N THR A 19 -15.69 -1.72 17.60
CA THR A 19 -15.57 -3.14 17.96
C THR A 19 -15.76 -4.06 16.75
N ALA A 20 -16.70 -3.74 15.85
CA ALA A 20 -16.96 -4.49 14.64
C ALA A 20 -15.79 -4.43 13.64
N GLU A 21 -15.19 -3.24 13.46
CA GLU A 21 -14.00 -3.09 12.61
C GLU A 21 -12.76 -3.76 13.19
N SER A 22 -12.60 -3.70 14.51
CA SER A 22 -11.53 -4.41 15.21
C SER A 22 -11.68 -5.93 15.05
N LEU A 23 -12.90 -6.46 15.20
CA LEU A 23 -13.19 -7.86 14.93
C LEU A 23 -12.93 -8.23 13.47
N LYS A 24 -13.38 -7.41 12.52
CA LYS A 24 -13.12 -7.60 11.08
C LYS A 24 -11.63 -7.75 10.81
N ARG A 25 -10.81 -6.82 11.30
CA ARG A 25 -9.34 -6.84 11.13
C ARG A 25 -8.71 -8.11 11.72
N GLU A 26 -9.20 -8.54 12.87
CA GLU A 26 -8.71 -9.74 13.56
C GLU A 26 -9.08 -11.04 12.83
N LEU A 27 -10.28 -11.11 12.26
CA LEU A 27 -10.72 -12.22 11.42
C LEU A 27 -9.94 -12.28 10.10
N ILE A 28 -9.71 -11.15 9.44
CA ILE A 28 -8.88 -11.08 8.22
C ILE A 28 -7.47 -11.59 8.51
N TYR A 29 -6.84 -11.11 9.59
CA TYR A 29 -5.53 -11.59 10.03
C TYR A 29 -5.52 -13.11 10.21
N LYS A 30 -6.51 -13.69 10.90
CA LYS A 30 -6.55 -15.14 11.11
C LYS A 30 -6.80 -15.94 9.83
N LEU A 31 -7.77 -15.52 9.04
CA LEU A 31 -8.14 -16.22 7.81
C LEU A 31 -7.13 -16.05 6.67
N SER A 32 -6.29 -15.03 6.72
CA SER A 32 -5.17 -14.88 5.78
C SER A 32 -4.09 -15.95 5.99
N ILE A 33 -3.92 -16.49 7.20
CA ILE A 33 -2.95 -17.55 7.50
C ILE A 33 -3.49 -18.91 7.02
N GLY A 34 -4.75 -19.21 7.33
CA GLY A 34 -5.39 -20.49 6.97
C GLY A 34 -6.90 -20.44 7.10
N ASP A 35 -7.57 -21.37 6.42
CA ASP A 35 -8.99 -21.61 6.63
C ASP A 35 -9.18 -22.21 8.03
N ALA A 36 -10.26 -21.82 8.70
CA ALA A 36 -10.45 -22.16 10.12
C ALA A 36 -11.90 -22.48 10.44
N THR A 37 -12.11 -23.35 11.42
CA THR A 37 -13.46 -23.62 11.96
C THR A 37 -13.92 -22.46 12.84
N HIS A 38 -15.24 -22.36 13.09
CA HIS A 38 -15.79 -21.35 13.99
C HIS A 38 -15.13 -21.39 15.38
N SER A 39 -14.92 -22.58 15.94
CA SER A 39 -14.32 -22.74 17.27
C SER A 39 -12.85 -22.32 17.30
N GLN A 40 -12.08 -22.60 16.23
CA GLN A 40 -10.70 -22.12 16.09
C GLN A 40 -10.64 -20.59 16.01
N LEU A 41 -11.52 -19.97 15.23
CA LEU A 41 -11.61 -18.52 15.12
C LEU A 41 -11.90 -17.89 16.48
N VAL A 42 -12.99 -18.29 17.13
CA VAL A 42 -13.40 -17.76 18.45
C VAL A 42 -12.31 -17.94 19.52
N LYS A 43 -11.63 -19.09 19.55
CA LYS A 43 -10.54 -19.35 20.51
C LYS A 43 -9.33 -18.44 20.29
N SER A 44 -9.10 -18.01 19.06
CA SER A 44 -7.92 -17.21 18.68
C SER A 44 -8.14 -15.70 18.80
N LEU A 45 -9.39 -15.28 19.00
CA LEU A 45 -9.78 -13.89 19.18
C LEU A 45 -9.52 -13.42 20.63
N PRO A 46 -9.22 -12.12 20.81
CA PRO A 46 -9.26 -11.47 22.12
C PRO A 46 -10.62 -11.64 22.83
N ARG A 47 -10.59 -11.71 24.17
CA ARG A 47 -11.77 -12.02 25.00
C ARG A 47 -12.95 -11.06 24.83
N ASP A 48 -12.65 -9.79 24.60
CA ASP A 48 -13.61 -8.73 24.31
C ASP A 48 -14.30 -8.94 22.95
N LEU A 49 -13.56 -9.39 21.95
CA LEU A 49 -14.08 -9.60 20.59
C LEU A 49 -14.79 -10.95 20.44
N SER A 50 -14.35 -11.99 21.17
CA SER A 50 -14.97 -13.32 21.10
C SER A 50 -16.37 -13.38 21.72
N LYS A 51 -16.70 -12.41 22.57
CA LYS A 51 -18.02 -12.25 23.21
C LYS A 51 -18.88 -11.20 22.52
N PHE A 52 -18.45 -10.65 21.39
CA PHE A 52 -19.19 -9.62 20.71
C PHE A 52 -20.47 -10.20 20.08
N ASP A 53 -21.61 -9.60 20.38
CA ASP A 53 -22.92 -10.13 19.98
C ASP A 53 -23.09 -10.27 18.47
N LYS A 54 -22.42 -9.40 17.68
CA LYS A 54 -22.47 -9.41 16.21
C LYS A 54 -21.30 -10.17 15.58
N LEU A 55 -20.67 -11.10 16.31
CA LEU A 55 -19.51 -11.83 15.80
C LEU A 55 -19.85 -12.58 14.52
N GLN A 56 -20.98 -13.29 14.50
CA GLN A 56 -21.39 -14.09 13.35
C GLN A 56 -21.68 -13.19 12.12
N ASP A 57 -22.36 -12.06 12.30
CA ASP A 57 -22.64 -11.10 11.21
C ASP A 57 -21.34 -10.61 10.54
N VAL A 58 -20.33 -10.27 11.35
CA VAL A 58 -19.03 -9.83 10.85
C VAL A 58 -18.30 -10.99 10.19
N LEU A 59 -18.36 -12.19 10.76
CA LEU A 59 -17.75 -13.39 10.20
C LEU A 59 -18.33 -13.75 8.83
N ASP A 60 -19.66 -13.78 8.68
CA ASP A 60 -20.34 -14.09 7.42
C ASP A 60 -20.05 -13.06 6.34
N THR A 61 -19.81 -11.81 6.76
CA THR A 61 -19.38 -10.72 5.88
C THR A 61 -17.97 -10.95 5.34
N VAL A 62 -17.00 -11.32 6.19
CA VAL A 62 -15.58 -11.45 5.79
C VAL A 62 -15.23 -12.79 5.17
N ALA A 63 -15.97 -13.84 5.52
CA ALA A 63 -15.61 -15.21 5.21
C ALA A 63 -16.71 -15.95 4.45
N ALA A 64 -16.30 -16.90 3.62
CA ALA A 64 -17.18 -17.87 2.98
C ALA A 64 -17.14 -19.16 3.79
N TYR A 65 -18.31 -19.68 4.16
CA TYR A 65 -18.43 -20.95 4.87
C TYR A 65 -18.51 -22.11 3.86
N SER A 66 -17.66 -23.12 4.05
CA SER A 66 -17.74 -24.40 3.37
C SER A 66 -18.40 -25.43 4.28
N ASN A 67 -19.45 -26.09 3.79
CA ASN A 67 -20.14 -27.13 4.54
C ASN A 67 -19.19 -28.31 4.82
N PRO A 68 -19.34 -28.98 5.98
CA PRO A 68 -18.59 -30.20 6.25
C PRO A 68 -18.90 -31.26 5.19
N SER A 69 -17.87 -32.04 4.82
CA SER A 69 -17.99 -33.11 3.82
C SER A 69 -17.21 -34.33 4.29
N GLY A 70 -17.92 -35.44 4.53
CA GLY A 70 -17.36 -36.66 5.09
C GLY A 70 -16.68 -36.42 6.44
N PHE A 71 -15.36 -36.64 6.50
CA PHE A 71 -14.54 -36.40 7.69
C PHE A 71 -14.06 -34.95 7.85
N ASN A 72 -14.28 -34.09 6.85
CA ASN A 72 -13.83 -32.70 6.88
C ASN A 72 -14.86 -31.83 7.60
N GLN A 73 -14.38 -31.08 8.60
CA GLN A 73 -15.20 -30.10 9.32
C GLN A 73 -15.52 -28.90 8.42
N GLY A 74 -16.62 -28.22 8.70
CA GLY A 74 -16.96 -26.99 7.98
C GLY A 74 -15.99 -25.88 8.35
N MET A 75 -15.47 -25.18 7.35
CA MET A 75 -14.41 -24.17 7.50
C MET A 75 -14.84 -22.83 6.93
N TYR A 76 -14.24 -21.78 7.45
CA TYR A 76 -14.35 -20.42 6.94
C TYR A 76 -13.08 -20.10 6.16
N SER A 77 -13.25 -19.58 4.95
CA SER A 77 -12.18 -19.06 4.10
C SER A 77 -12.35 -17.57 3.86
N LEU A 78 -11.24 -16.82 3.76
CA LEU A 78 -11.29 -15.38 3.54
C LEU A 78 -11.91 -15.08 2.16
N ARG A 79 -12.94 -14.23 2.11
CA ARG A 79 -13.53 -13.82 0.83
C ARG A 79 -12.56 -12.93 0.07
N TRP A 80 -12.58 -13.09 -1.26
CA TRP A 80 -11.68 -12.36 -2.17
C TRP A 80 -11.59 -10.83 -1.92
N PRO A 81 -12.71 -10.10 -1.72
CA PRO A 81 -12.66 -8.65 -1.54
C PRO A 81 -11.91 -8.16 -0.30
N PHE A 82 -11.68 -9.02 0.70
CA PHE A 82 -11.04 -8.63 1.96
C PHE A 82 -9.52 -8.85 1.96
N TRP A 83 -8.94 -9.48 0.94
CA TRP A 83 -7.49 -9.52 0.78
C TRP A 83 -6.88 -8.12 0.66
N LYS A 84 -7.63 -7.16 0.07
CA LYS A 84 -7.21 -5.75 -0.02
C LYS A 84 -7.14 -5.03 1.34
N GLU A 85 -7.65 -5.65 2.39
CA GLU A 85 -7.65 -5.15 3.76
C GLU A 85 -6.62 -5.90 4.63
N LEU A 86 -5.77 -6.75 4.03
CA LEU A 86 -4.69 -7.45 4.73
C LEU A 86 -3.70 -6.44 5.32
N ASP A 87 -3.58 -6.48 6.65
CA ASP A 87 -2.66 -5.62 7.38
C ASP A 87 -1.32 -6.32 7.65
N LEU A 88 -0.31 -6.03 6.85
CA LEU A 88 1.06 -6.56 7.04
C LEU A 88 1.72 -6.10 8.36
N TYR A 89 1.20 -5.06 9.00
CA TYR A 89 1.73 -4.49 10.24
C TYR A 89 0.91 -4.85 11.47
N HIS A 90 0.01 -5.83 11.37
CA HIS A 90 -0.77 -6.30 12.51
C HIS A 90 0.13 -6.68 13.71
N PRO A 91 -0.11 -6.17 14.93
CA PRO A 91 0.78 -6.39 16.09
C PRO A 91 0.96 -7.86 16.51
N ARG A 92 0.05 -8.73 16.09
CA ARG A 92 0.04 -10.17 16.42
C ARG A 92 0.77 -11.06 15.40
N TRP A 93 1.40 -10.48 14.37
CA TRP A 93 2.23 -11.27 13.45
C TRP A 93 3.42 -11.89 14.17
N ASN A 94 3.68 -13.16 13.88
CA ASN A 94 5.02 -13.72 13.98
C ASN A 94 5.56 -13.95 12.57
N SER A 95 6.87 -14.15 12.43
CA SER A 95 7.52 -14.25 11.12
C SER A 95 6.97 -15.37 10.24
N LYS A 96 6.60 -16.52 10.84
CA LYS A 96 6.07 -17.67 10.08
C LYS A 96 4.67 -17.38 9.55
N ASP A 97 3.79 -16.87 10.42
CA ASP A 97 2.41 -16.56 10.05
C ASP A 97 2.34 -15.46 8.99
N LEU A 98 3.20 -14.43 9.11
CA LEU A 98 3.28 -13.35 8.12
C LEU A 98 3.72 -13.89 6.76
N GLN A 99 4.75 -14.72 6.71
CA GLN A 99 5.20 -15.35 5.48
C GLN A 99 4.08 -16.18 4.83
N VAL A 100 3.35 -16.99 5.61
CA VAL A 100 2.22 -17.78 5.09
C VAL A 100 1.13 -16.87 4.52
N ALA A 101 0.81 -15.76 5.19
CA ALA A 101 -0.18 -14.81 4.72
C ALA A 101 0.25 -14.11 3.43
N GLU A 102 1.53 -13.75 3.30
CA GLU A 102 2.12 -13.17 2.08
C GLU A 102 2.07 -14.16 0.90
N GLU A 103 2.44 -15.42 1.13
CA GLU A 103 2.38 -16.46 0.10
C GLU A 103 0.95 -16.73 -0.36
N ARG A 104 -0.02 -16.77 0.56
CA ARG A 104 -1.43 -16.91 0.20
C ARG A 104 -1.94 -15.67 -0.53
N TYR A 105 -1.59 -14.47 -0.08
CA TYR A 105 -1.93 -13.24 -0.81
C TYR A 105 -1.41 -13.29 -2.24
N LEU A 106 -0.15 -13.68 -2.45
CA LEU A 106 0.43 -13.82 -3.79
C LEU A 106 -0.35 -14.84 -4.64
N ARG A 107 -0.76 -15.99 -4.08
CA ARG A 107 -1.57 -16.99 -4.79
C ARG A 107 -2.95 -16.47 -5.19
N PHE A 108 -3.62 -15.70 -4.33
CA PHE A 108 -4.99 -15.22 -4.57
C PHE A 108 -5.07 -13.90 -5.36
N CYS A 109 -4.07 -13.03 -5.21
CA CYS A 109 -4.04 -11.70 -5.83
C CYS A 109 -3.05 -11.60 -7.00
N SER A 110 -2.18 -12.60 -7.18
CA SER A 110 -1.16 -12.66 -8.25
C SER A 110 -0.17 -11.49 -8.25
N VAL A 111 -0.09 -10.76 -7.14
CA VAL A 111 0.81 -9.62 -6.93
C VAL A 111 1.38 -9.69 -5.52
N SER A 112 2.55 -9.09 -5.29
CA SER A 112 3.17 -9.08 -3.97
C SER A 112 2.37 -8.23 -2.98
N ALA A 113 2.12 -8.78 -1.79
CA ALA A 113 1.53 -8.02 -0.70
C ALA A 113 2.45 -6.86 -0.27
N LEU A 114 3.76 -7.10 -0.28
CA LEU A 114 4.79 -6.16 0.18
C LEU A 114 4.91 -4.90 -0.69
N THR A 115 4.33 -4.87 -1.87
CA THR A 115 4.35 -3.70 -2.76
C THR A 115 2.96 -3.12 -3.00
N THR A 116 1.92 -3.87 -2.66
CA THR A 116 0.52 -3.50 -2.90
C THR A 116 -0.22 -3.12 -1.62
N GLN A 117 0.03 -3.80 -0.50
CA GLN A 117 -0.65 -3.60 0.79
C GLN A 117 0.05 -2.52 1.63
N LEU A 118 0.03 -1.29 1.14
CA LEU A 118 0.64 -0.16 1.83
C LEU A 118 -0.15 0.22 3.09
N PRO A 119 0.53 0.57 4.20
CA PRO A 119 -0.14 1.09 5.39
C PRO A 119 -0.82 2.43 5.07
N LYS A 120 -2.04 2.61 5.59
CA LYS A 120 -2.85 3.81 5.39
C LYS A 120 -3.16 4.47 6.72
N TRP A 121 -3.17 5.79 6.73
CA TRP A 121 -3.65 6.60 7.84
C TRP A 121 -5.18 6.51 7.91
N SER A 122 -5.68 6.34 9.13
CA SER A 122 -7.11 6.25 9.42
C SER A 122 -7.44 7.11 10.62
N SER A 123 -8.72 7.49 10.70
CA SER A 123 -9.25 8.34 11.76
C SER A 123 -8.82 7.83 13.14
N ILE A 124 -8.39 8.77 13.97
CA ILE A 124 -7.90 8.50 15.32
C ILE A 124 -8.66 9.38 16.30
N TYR A 125 -8.84 8.86 17.52
CA TYR A 125 -9.48 9.54 18.62
C TYR A 125 -8.80 10.91 18.83
N PRO A 126 -9.57 12.02 18.91
CA PRO A 126 -9.00 13.37 18.77
C PRO A 126 -7.80 13.69 19.68
N PRO A 127 -7.79 13.30 20.98
CA PRO A 127 -6.63 13.47 21.86
C PRO A 127 -5.34 12.80 21.38
N LEU A 128 -5.42 11.79 20.51
CA LEU A 128 -4.28 11.04 19.98
C LEU A 128 -3.86 11.49 18.57
N LYS A 129 -4.48 12.53 18.00
CA LYS A 129 -4.10 13.09 16.68
C LYS A 129 -2.62 13.43 16.56
N GLY A 130 -1.95 13.75 17.68
CA GLY A 130 -0.51 14.03 17.73
C GLY A 130 0.38 12.86 17.26
N ILE A 131 -0.12 11.62 17.26
CA ILE A 131 0.63 10.44 16.77
C ILE A 131 1.04 10.59 15.30
N ALA A 132 0.26 11.32 14.49
CA ALA A 132 0.60 11.64 13.11
C ALA A 132 2.00 12.28 12.99
N ARG A 133 2.37 13.12 13.97
CA ARG A 133 3.67 13.81 14.00
C ARG A 133 4.85 12.86 14.16
N ILE A 134 4.65 11.67 14.73
CA ILE A 134 5.71 10.67 14.84
C ILE A 134 6.10 10.21 13.43
N GLY A 135 5.12 9.87 12.59
CA GLY A 135 5.35 9.44 11.22
C GLY A 135 5.93 10.53 10.32
N THR A 136 5.59 11.79 10.57
CA THR A 136 5.99 12.90 9.70
C THR A 136 7.15 13.76 10.21
N CYS A 137 7.77 13.42 11.35
CA CYS A 137 8.86 14.20 11.90
C CYS A 137 10.18 14.09 11.11
N LYS A 138 11.08 15.05 11.34
CA LYS A 138 12.42 15.08 10.73
C LYS A 138 13.23 13.81 11.01
N VAL A 139 13.13 13.23 12.20
CA VAL A 139 13.86 11.99 12.54
C VAL A 139 13.43 10.82 11.65
N VAL A 140 12.13 10.66 11.40
CA VAL A 140 11.64 9.62 10.49
C VAL A 140 12.13 9.86 9.06
N LEU A 141 12.13 11.12 8.62
CA LEU A 141 12.71 11.48 7.32
C LEU A 141 14.20 11.09 7.22
N GLU A 142 15.03 11.41 8.23
CA GLU A 142 16.46 11.04 8.19
C GLU A 142 16.67 9.52 8.20
N ILE A 143 15.85 8.77 8.95
CA ILE A 143 15.89 7.30 8.94
C ILE A 143 15.58 6.78 7.53
N ILE A 144 14.52 7.29 6.88
CA ILE A 144 14.13 6.88 5.53
C ILE A 144 15.24 7.21 4.52
N ARG A 145 15.80 8.42 4.60
CA ARG A 145 16.93 8.85 3.75
C ARG A 145 18.14 7.95 3.91
N ALA A 146 18.53 7.63 5.13
CA ALA A 146 19.67 6.76 5.40
C ALA A 146 19.46 5.35 4.81
N VAL A 147 18.26 4.78 4.97
CA VAL A 147 17.94 3.47 4.39
C VAL A 147 18.02 3.51 2.86
N LEU A 148 17.41 4.52 2.23
CA LEU A 148 17.44 4.66 0.77
C LEU A 148 18.85 4.93 0.24
N PHE A 149 19.63 5.74 0.94
CA PHE A 149 21.03 5.98 0.59
C PHE A 149 21.82 4.68 0.57
N TYR A 150 21.76 3.88 1.64
CA TYR A 150 22.44 2.59 1.64
C TYR A 150 21.89 1.62 0.60
N ALA A 151 20.57 1.61 0.37
CA ALA A 151 19.96 0.77 -0.67
C ALA A 151 20.47 1.11 -2.08
N VAL A 152 20.72 2.39 -2.38
CA VAL A 152 21.26 2.84 -3.66
C VAL A 152 22.78 2.63 -3.76
N VAL A 153 23.53 3.06 -2.75
CA VAL A 153 25.01 2.99 -2.76
C VAL A 153 25.51 1.55 -2.76
N THR A 154 24.83 0.67 -2.01
CA THR A 154 25.18 -0.75 -1.87
C THR A 154 24.18 -1.65 -2.58
N PHE A 155 23.58 -1.15 -3.67
CA PHE A 155 22.51 -1.83 -4.39
C PHE A 155 22.83 -3.30 -4.66
N LYS A 156 21.99 -4.17 -4.09
CA LYS A 156 22.09 -5.64 -4.17
C LYS A 156 23.44 -6.24 -3.75
N SER A 157 24.27 -5.49 -3.04
CA SER A 157 25.44 -6.02 -2.36
C SER A 157 25.00 -6.89 -1.18
N ALA A 158 25.64 -8.04 -0.99
CA ALA A 158 25.44 -8.89 0.18
C ALA A 158 25.80 -8.17 1.50
N GLU A 159 26.59 -7.10 1.42
CA GLU A 159 26.99 -6.26 2.56
C GLU A 159 26.08 -5.04 2.75
N SER A 160 24.97 -4.97 2.01
CA SER A 160 24.05 -3.83 2.10
C SER A 160 23.47 -3.67 3.49
N ARG A 161 23.54 -2.45 4.01
CA ARG A 161 22.90 -2.05 5.28
C ARG A 161 21.38 -1.84 5.13
N ALA A 162 20.86 -1.98 3.92
CA ALA A 162 19.46 -1.82 3.59
C ALA A 162 18.95 -2.98 2.71
N PRO A 163 18.95 -4.23 3.22
CA PRO A 163 18.27 -5.33 2.53
C PRO A 163 16.75 -5.08 2.43
N ASP A 164 16.04 -5.86 1.62
CA ASP A 164 14.59 -5.68 1.39
C ASP A 164 13.76 -5.66 2.68
N SER A 165 14.16 -6.44 3.69
CA SER A 165 13.52 -6.46 5.02
C SER A 165 13.64 -5.13 5.80
N VAL A 166 14.51 -4.22 5.36
CA VAL A 166 14.69 -2.86 5.88
C VAL A 166 14.14 -1.83 4.89
N LEU A 167 14.44 -1.99 3.60
CA LEU A 167 14.02 -1.08 2.54
C LEU A 167 12.50 -1.02 2.39
N LEU A 168 11.81 -2.16 2.32
CA LEU A 168 10.36 -2.20 2.14
C LEU A 168 9.62 -1.53 3.31
N PRO A 169 9.93 -1.82 4.60
CA PRO A 169 9.36 -1.04 5.70
C PRO A 169 9.68 0.46 5.64
N ALA A 170 10.85 0.89 5.15
CA ALA A 170 11.15 2.31 5.02
C ALA A 170 10.26 2.97 3.96
N LEU A 171 10.06 2.32 2.81
CA LEU A 171 9.14 2.79 1.77
C LEU A 171 7.68 2.79 2.24
N HIS A 172 7.27 1.80 3.04
CA HIS A 172 5.95 1.76 3.64
C HIS A 172 5.73 2.87 4.68
N LEU A 173 6.74 3.16 5.51
CA LEU A 173 6.71 4.28 6.44
C LEU A 173 6.64 5.60 5.68
N LEU A 174 7.37 5.73 4.57
CA LEU A 174 7.28 6.89 3.69
C LEU A 174 5.87 7.03 3.09
N SER A 175 5.29 5.94 2.57
CA SER A 175 3.92 5.91 2.04
C SER A 175 2.90 6.38 3.08
N LEU A 176 3.00 5.87 4.32
CA LEU A 176 2.16 6.27 5.43
C LEU A 176 2.34 7.75 5.79
N SER A 177 3.58 8.24 5.74
CA SER A 177 3.91 9.64 6.00
C SER A 177 3.25 10.56 4.97
N LEU A 178 3.33 10.21 3.68
CA LEU A 178 2.67 10.97 2.61
C LEU A 178 1.15 10.91 2.72
N ASP A 179 0.58 9.75 3.07
CA ASP A 179 -0.87 9.60 3.30
C ASP A 179 -1.38 10.50 4.44
N ILE A 180 -0.60 10.63 5.52
CA ILE A 180 -0.87 11.59 6.60
C ILE A 180 -0.84 13.02 6.08
N CYS A 181 0.15 13.37 5.23
CA CYS A 181 0.27 14.71 4.66
C CYS A 181 -0.92 15.06 3.77
N SER A 182 -1.35 14.14 2.89
CA SER A 182 -2.51 14.33 2.02
C SER A 182 -3.78 14.62 2.83
N GLN A 183 -4.06 13.80 3.85
CA GLN A 183 -5.25 14.00 4.68
C GLN A 183 -5.17 15.28 5.52
N GLN A 184 -3.98 15.74 5.93
CA GLN A 184 -3.84 17.01 6.62
C GLN A 184 -4.03 18.21 5.69
N LYS A 185 -3.58 18.12 4.43
CA LYS A 185 -3.78 19.15 3.40
C LYS A 185 -5.27 19.35 3.12
N GLU A 186 -6.02 18.26 2.88
CA GLU A 186 -7.47 18.30 2.65
C GLU A 186 -8.26 18.89 3.83
N ASN A 187 -7.81 18.66 5.06
CA ASN A 187 -8.45 19.23 6.26
C ASN A 187 -8.06 20.69 6.50
N SER A 188 -6.85 21.09 6.12
CA SER A 188 -6.31 22.46 6.23
C SER A 188 -7.03 23.42 5.30
N ASP A 189 -7.38 22.99 4.09
CA ASP A 189 -8.13 23.81 3.13
C ASP A 189 -9.51 24.24 3.67
N ASN A 190 -9.98 23.58 4.75
CA ASN A 190 -11.25 23.86 5.42
C ASN A 190 -11.12 24.64 6.75
N ALA A 191 -9.91 24.91 7.26
CA ALA A 191 -9.73 25.59 8.55
C ALA A 191 -8.52 26.54 8.54
N PHE A 192 -8.77 27.84 8.73
CA PHE A 192 -7.76 28.86 9.01
C PHE A 192 -7.03 28.54 10.33
N ASN A 193 -5.94 27.77 10.30
CA ASN A 193 -5.00 27.65 11.41
C ASN A 193 -3.60 27.24 10.94
N ASN A 194 -2.60 27.87 11.54
CA ASN A 194 -1.15 27.72 11.30
C ASN A 194 -0.73 26.31 10.88
N MET A 195 -0.34 26.18 9.61
CA MET A 195 0.33 25.03 9.04
C MET A 195 1.61 24.78 9.84
N ALA A 196 1.61 23.76 10.70
CA ALA A 196 2.87 23.17 11.11
C ALA A 196 3.45 22.56 9.84
N GLN A 197 4.48 23.20 9.29
CA GLN A 197 5.24 22.69 8.16
C GLN A 197 5.52 21.20 8.37
N ILE A 198 5.25 20.37 7.37
CA ILE A 198 5.39 18.92 7.49
C ILE A 198 6.79 18.52 6.99
N PRO A 199 7.73 18.15 7.89
CA PRO A 199 9.14 17.97 7.53
C PRO A 199 9.39 17.01 6.38
N VAL A 200 8.61 15.92 6.28
CA VAL A 200 8.79 14.88 5.24
C VAL A 200 8.61 15.45 3.82
N VAL A 201 7.72 16.41 3.62
CA VAL A 201 7.48 17.01 2.30
C VAL A 201 8.43 18.18 2.06
N GLU A 202 8.50 19.12 3.02
CA GLU A 202 9.32 20.33 2.93
C GLU A 202 10.78 20.02 2.65
N PHE A 203 11.34 19.05 3.38
CA PHE A 203 12.75 18.73 3.28
C PHE A 203 13.03 17.63 2.26
N SER A 204 12.04 17.07 1.56
CA SER A 204 12.25 15.97 0.62
C SER A 204 13.30 16.28 -0.47
N GLY A 205 13.37 17.54 -0.90
CA GLY A 205 14.34 17.99 -1.89
C GLY A 205 15.61 18.63 -1.33
N GLU A 206 15.84 18.60 -0.02
CA GLU A 206 17.10 19.05 0.57
C GLU A 206 18.24 18.07 0.29
N ILE A 207 19.43 18.60 0.10
CA ILE A 207 20.64 17.82 -0.11
C ILE A 207 21.09 17.22 1.23
N ILE A 208 21.38 15.91 1.19
CA ILE A 208 21.93 15.15 2.31
C ILE A 208 23.44 15.44 2.35
N VAL A 209 23.87 16.22 3.34
CA VAL A 209 25.26 16.72 3.48
C VAL A 209 26.29 15.58 3.60
N GLU A 210 25.87 14.40 4.05
CA GLU A 210 26.75 13.24 4.29
C GLU A 210 27.09 12.44 3.02
N SER A 211 26.54 12.78 1.85
CA SER A 211 26.65 11.97 0.63
C SER A 211 27.98 12.09 -0.14
N SER A 212 28.87 13.02 0.25
CA SER A 212 30.10 13.32 -0.52
C SER A 212 31.17 12.23 -0.42
N SER A 213 31.16 11.38 0.60
CA SER A 213 32.22 10.39 0.84
C SER A 213 32.12 9.11 0.00
N TYR A 214 30.96 8.82 -0.61
CA TYR A 214 30.70 7.56 -1.32
C TYR A 214 30.67 7.71 -2.85
N GLY A 215 31.06 8.87 -3.40
CA GLY A 215 31.14 9.10 -4.84
C GLY A 215 29.78 9.22 -5.56
N VAL A 216 28.66 9.22 -4.83
CA VAL A 216 27.30 9.26 -5.39
C VAL A 216 26.79 10.70 -5.61
N GLY A 217 27.62 11.70 -5.37
CA GLY A 217 27.26 13.12 -5.53
C GLY A 217 26.26 13.59 -4.46
N GLU A 218 25.80 14.83 -4.60
CA GLU A 218 24.79 15.42 -3.72
C GLU A 218 23.43 14.78 -3.97
N GLN A 219 22.88 14.11 -2.95
CA GLN A 219 21.62 13.38 -3.07
C GLN A 219 20.56 13.96 -2.16
N SER A 220 19.32 14.01 -2.64
CA SER A 220 18.10 14.32 -1.89
C SER A 220 17.25 13.06 -1.73
N LEU A 221 16.16 13.11 -0.95
CA LEU A 221 15.22 11.99 -0.86
C LEU A 221 14.63 11.67 -2.25
N LEU A 222 14.23 12.72 -3.00
CA LEU A 222 13.64 12.56 -4.32
C LEU A 222 14.61 11.92 -5.32
N SER A 223 15.87 12.35 -5.33
CA SER A 223 16.87 11.78 -6.24
C SER A 223 17.25 10.35 -5.88
N LEU A 224 17.33 10.00 -4.58
CA LEU A 224 17.53 8.62 -4.15
C LEU A 224 16.38 7.70 -4.58
N LEU A 225 15.13 8.16 -4.48
CA LEU A 225 13.97 7.42 -4.95
C LEU A 225 13.99 7.23 -6.48
N VAL A 226 14.35 8.27 -7.24
CA VAL A 226 14.49 8.16 -8.71
C VAL A 226 15.57 7.14 -9.07
N LEU A 227 16.76 7.21 -8.44
CA LEU A 227 17.83 6.24 -8.66
C LEU A 227 17.38 4.82 -8.32
N LEU A 228 16.75 4.62 -7.15
CA LEU A 228 16.24 3.32 -6.75
C LEU A 228 15.21 2.78 -7.77
N MET A 229 14.29 3.63 -8.23
CA MET A 229 13.31 3.25 -9.25
C MET A 229 13.99 2.80 -10.54
N GLU A 230 14.96 3.57 -11.05
CA GLU A 230 15.68 3.27 -12.29
C GLU A 230 16.52 2.00 -12.21
N MET A 231 17.23 1.80 -11.10
CA MET A 231 18.01 0.58 -10.85
C MET A 231 17.12 -0.67 -10.88
N ASN A 232 15.90 -0.58 -10.36
CA ASN A 232 14.92 -1.67 -10.41
C ASN A 232 14.15 -1.77 -11.76
N LYS A 233 14.16 -0.76 -12.63
CA LYS A 233 13.57 -0.86 -13.99
C LYS A 233 14.48 -1.63 -14.93
N LYS A 234 15.78 -1.32 -14.93
CA LYS A 234 16.77 -1.91 -15.84
C LYS A 234 16.93 -3.42 -15.72
N GLU A 235 16.56 -3.99 -14.58
CA GLU A 235 16.63 -5.42 -14.33
C GLU A 235 15.39 -6.18 -14.82
N ASN A 236 14.23 -5.52 -14.82
CA ASN A 236 12.96 -6.15 -15.17
C ASN A 236 12.72 -6.25 -16.70
N ASP A 237 13.60 -5.66 -17.52
CA ASP A 237 13.52 -5.74 -18.98
C ASP A 237 13.73 -7.16 -19.54
N ASP A 238 14.24 -8.10 -18.73
CA ASP A 238 14.44 -9.51 -19.13
C ASP A 238 13.25 -10.45 -18.82
N SER A 239 12.21 -10.02 -18.08
CA SER A 239 11.02 -10.87 -17.89
C SER A 239 9.76 -10.15 -17.37
N SER A 240 8.72 -10.12 -18.21
CA SER A 240 7.30 -9.84 -17.87
C SER A 240 6.97 -8.49 -17.22
N VAL A 241 5.85 -7.89 -17.61
CA VAL A 241 5.31 -6.66 -17.00
C VAL A 241 4.92 -6.96 -15.55
N ASP A 242 5.81 -6.67 -14.61
CA ASP A 242 5.60 -6.91 -13.18
C ASP A 242 4.63 -5.87 -12.60
N VAL A 243 3.34 -6.17 -12.69
CA VAL A 243 2.27 -5.37 -12.08
C VAL A 243 2.43 -5.47 -10.56
N GLY A 244 2.93 -4.39 -9.96
CA GLY A 244 3.17 -4.32 -8.52
C GLY A 244 4.61 -4.62 -8.11
N GLY A 245 5.62 -4.43 -8.97
CA GLY A 245 7.03 -4.50 -8.57
C GLY A 245 7.49 -3.30 -7.71
N LEU A 246 8.68 -3.40 -7.11
CA LEU A 246 9.30 -2.34 -6.29
C LEU A 246 9.41 -1.01 -7.05
N SER A 247 9.76 -1.05 -8.34
CA SER A 247 9.83 0.14 -9.18
C SER A 247 8.49 0.88 -9.28
N SER A 248 7.38 0.13 -9.43
CA SER A 248 6.03 0.72 -9.50
C SER A 248 5.60 1.34 -8.17
N LEU A 249 6.00 0.73 -7.04
CA LEU A 249 5.79 1.31 -5.71
C LEU A 249 6.52 2.65 -5.59
N VAL A 250 7.82 2.68 -5.89
CA VAL A 250 8.63 3.91 -5.81
C VAL A 250 8.08 4.99 -6.75
N GLU A 251 7.68 4.62 -7.96
CA GLU A 251 7.02 5.53 -8.91
C GLU A 251 5.74 6.15 -8.31
N SER A 252 4.90 5.35 -7.64
CA SER A 252 3.68 5.85 -6.99
C SER A 252 3.97 6.84 -5.86
N LEU A 253 5.07 6.64 -5.11
CA LEU A 253 5.50 7.55 -4.05
C LEU A 253 6.00 8.87 -4.63
N LEU A 254 6.78 8.82 -5.71
CA LEU A 254 7.24 10.01 -6.43
C LEU A 254 6.07 10.84 -6.95
N LYS A 255 5.04 10.21 -7.52
CA LYS A 255 3.80 10.89 -7.95
C LYS A 255 3.07 11.56 -6.78
N LYS A 256 2.98 10.89 -5.62
CA LYS A 256 2.39 11.49 -4.41
C LYS A 256 3.14 12.72 -3.92
N PHE A 257 4.48 12.72 -3.97
CA PHE A 257 5.26 13.93 -3.64
C PHE A 257 4.91 15.09 -4.57
N ALA A 258 4.82 14.79 -5.86
CA ALA A 258 4.42 15.70 -6.90
C ALA A 258 3.02 16.31 -6.64
N GLU A 259 2.04 15.50 -6.25
CA GLU A 259 0.69 15.98 -5.90
C GLU A 259 0.64 16.83 -4.61
N LEU A 260 1.57 16.60 -3.69
CA LEU A 260 1.58 17.25 -2.38
C LEU A 260 2.22 18.64 -2.40
N ASP A 261 3.28 18.85 -3.18
CA ASP A 261 4.09 20.08 -3.14
C ASP A 261 4.69 20.45 -4.50
N ASP A 262 4.51 21.72 -4.90
CA ASP A 262 4.96 22.24 -6.20
C ASP A 262 6.48 22.27 -6.32
N SER A 263 7.22 22.48 -5.21
CA SER A 263 8.68 22.39 -5.26
C SER A 263 9.14 20.97 -5.53
N CYS A 264 8.43 19.96 -5.03
CA CYS A 264 8.68 18.56 -5.36
C CYS A 264 8.40 18.29 -6.84
N MET A 265 7.28 18.78 -7.39
CA MET A 265 6.97 18.71 -8.83
C MET A 265 8.11 19.24 -9.70
N ILE A 266 8.55 20.47 -9.45
CA ILE A 266 9.59 21.13 -10.26
C ILE A 266 10.91 20.37 -10.18
N LYS A 267 11.27 19.84 -9.00
CA LYS A 267 12.47 19.01 -8.85
C LYS A 267 12.33 17.68 -9.59
N LEU A 268 11.18 17.02 -9.51
CA LEU A 268 10.92 15.76 -10.20
C LEU A 268 10.91 15.89 -11.71
N GLN A 269 10.40 17.00 -12.26
CA GLN A 269 10.49 17.29 -13.69
C GLN A 269 11.95 17.36 -14.18
N LYS A 270 12.87 17.89 -13.36
CA LYS A 270 14.30 17.95 -13.68
C LYS A 270 14.99 16.59 -13.55
N LEU A 271 14.65 15.82 -12.51
CA LEU A 271 15.28 14.53 -12.22
C LEU A 271 14.77 13.41 -13.12
N ALA A 272 13.47 13.39 -13.42
CA ALA A 272 12.79 12.31 -14.14
C ALA A 272 11.57 12.85 -14.91
N PRO A 273 11.76 13.55 -16.05
CA PRO A 273 10.68 14.23 -16.78
C PRO A 273 9.55 13.29 -17.22
N GLY A 274 9.87 12.03 -17.53
CA GLY A 274 8.88 11.03 -17.91
C GLY A 274 7.84 10.69 -16.83
N LEU A 275 8.07 11.05 -15.56
CA LEU A 275 7.14 10.75 -14.46
C LEU A 275 5.98 11.75 -14.34
N VAL A 276 6.19 13.01 -14.75
CA VAL A 276 5.31 14.15 -14.41
C VAL A 276 4.43 14.60 -15.58
N ASN A 277 4.77 14.22 -16.82
CA ASN A 277 4.07 14.60 -18.06
C ASN A 277 2.60 14.12 -18.16
N HIS A 278 2.08 13.43 -17.15
CA HIS A 278 0.71 12.91 -17.10
C HIS A 278 -0.17 13.58 -16.04
N ILE A 279 0.30 14.63 -15.36
CA ILE A 279 -0.54 15.43 -14.46
C ILE A 279 -1.19 16.53 -15.30
N PRO A 280 -2.53 16.65 -15.34
CA PRO A 280 -3.20 17.67 -16.15
C PRO A 280 -2.77 19.04 -15.66
N GLU A 281 -2.04 19.78 -16.49
CA GLU A 281 -1.81 21.21 -16.28
C GLU A 281 -3.17 21.91 -16.27
N CYS A 282 -3.51 22.57 -15.16
CA CYS A 282 -4.56 23.57 -15.13
C CYS A 282 -4.12 24.76 -16.00
N VAL A 283 -4.53 24.76 -17.27
CA VAL A 283 -4.45 25.93 -18.15
C VAL A 283 -5.84 26.58 -18.21
N PRO A 284 -5.95 27.93 -18.20
CA PRO A 284 -7.22 28.63 -18.10
C PRO A 284 -8.04 28.54 -19.40
N THR A 285 -9.35 28.37 -19.20
CA THR A 285 -10.50 28.65 -20.07
C THR A 285 -10.24 29.10 -21.52
N GLY A 286 -10.65 28.24 -22.47
CA GLY A 286 -10.90 28.57 -23.87
C GLY A 286 -11.80 27.49 -24.49
N ASP A 287 -12.90 27.92 -25.12
CA ASP A 287 -14.12 27.16 -25.46
C ASP A 287 -13.98 25.84 -26.26
N PRO A 288 -14.96 24.91 -26.14
CA PRO A 288 -14.92 23.61 -26.80
C PRO A 288 -15.57 23.64 -28.19
N SER A 289 -14.86 23.18 -29.22
CA SER A 289 -15.48 22.71 -30.46
C SER A 289 -15.18 21.22 -30.68
N VAL A 290 -16.26 20.48 -30.77
CA VAL A 290 -16.41 19.03 -30.90
C VAL A 290 -15.81 18.48 -32.20
N SER A 291 -15.11 17.34 -32.10
CA SER A 291 -15.10 16.32 -33.16
C SER A 291 -14.81 14.92 -32.58
N LEU A 292 -15.88 14.20 -32.20
CA LEU A 292 -15.81 12.78 -31.81
C LEU A 292 -15.76 11.91 -33.08
N SER A 293 -14.69 11.13 -33.28
CA SER A 293 -14.61 10.15 -34.35
C SER A 293 -15.32 8.84 -33.96
N ALA A 294 -16.35 8.48 -34.72
CA ALA A 294 -17.25 7.36 -34.44
C ALA A 294 -16.60 5.95 -34.49
N SER A 295 -15.39 5.84 -35.04
CA SER A 295 -14.65 4.58 -35.25
C SER A 295 -14.24 3.86 -33.96
N ASP A 296 -13.98 4.63 -32.90
CA ASP A 296 -13.43 4.08 -31.64
C ASP A 296 -14.50 3.46 -30.73
N SER A 297 -15.75 3.89 -30.89
CA SER A 297 -16.88 3.41 -30.09
C SER A 297 -17.33 2.00 -30.48
N GLU A 298 -17.27 1.68 -31.77
CA GLU A 298 -17.66 0.37 -32.29
C GLU A 298 -16.63 -0.72 -31.95
N LYS A 299 -15.33 -0.39 -32.04
CA LYS A 299 -14.25 -1.29 -31.61
C LYS A 299 -14.34 -1.65 -30.12
N ARG A 300 -14.69 -0.69 -29.26
CA ARG A 300 -14.85 -0.94 -27.81
C ARG A 300 -16.08 -1.80 -27.51
N LYS A 301 -17.19 -1.61 -28.24
CA LYS A 301 -18.38 -2.48 -28.12
C LYS A 301 -18.14 -3.91 -28.60
N ALA A 302 -17.39 -4.10 -29.67
CA ALA A 302 -17.03 -5.44 -30.17
C ALA A 302 -16.17 -6.21 -29.14
N LYS A 303 -15.15 -5.55 -28.58
CA LYS A 303 -14.25 -6.15 -27.59
C LYS A 303 -14.94 -6.48 -26.26
N ALA A 304 -15.99 -5.73 -25.90
CA ALA A 304 -16.82 -6.02 -24.74
C ALA A 304 -17.72 -7.24 -24.94
N ARG A 305 -18.30 -7.42 -26.14
CA ARG A 305 -19.13 -8.60 -26.48
C ARG A 305 -18.32 -9.89 -26.54
N GLU A 306 -17.10 -9.82 -27.06
CA GLU A 306 -16.18 -10.97 -27.11
C GLU A 306 -15.77 -11.44 -25.69
N ARG A 307 -15.51 -10.49 -24.78
CA ARG A 307 -15.24 -10.81 -23.36
C ARG A 307 -16.45 -11.44 -22.66
N GLN A 308 -17.66 -10.98 -22.94
CA GLN A 308 -18.88 -11.58 -22.37
C GLN A 308 -19.14 -12.99 -22.93
N ALA A 309 -18.86 -13.24 -24.21
CA ALA A 309 -19.00 -14.57 -24.80
C ALA A 309 -17.98 -15.57 -24.21
N ALA A 310 -16.74 -15.14 -23.97
CA ALA A 310 -15.71 -15.99 -23.35
C ALA A 310 -16.05 -16.40 -21.90
N ILE A 311 -16.67 -15.50 -21.13
CA ILE A 311 -17.12 -15.80 -19.75
C ILE A 311 -18.27 -16.81 -19.74
N MET A 312 -19.18 -16.75 -20.72
CA MET A 312 -20.33 -17.66 -20.81
C MET A 312 -19.91 -19.08 -21.24
N VAL A 313 -18.90 -19.21 -22.11
CA VAL A 313 -18.36 -20.52 -22.53
C VAL A 313 -17.54 -21.18 -21.42
N GLY A 314 -16.78 -20.41 -20.63
CA GLY A 314 -16.03 -20.94 -19.48
C GLY A 314 -16.92 -21.47 -18.35
N CYS A 315 -18.13 -20.92 -18.19
CA CYS A 315 -19.07 -21.36 -17.16
C CYS A 315 -19.86 -22.63 -17.53
N CYS A 316 -20.00 -22.94 -18.83
CA CYS A 316 -20.67 -24.17 -19.30
C CYS A 316 -19.79 -25.42 -19.22
N VAL A 317 -18.46 -25.30 -19.35
CA VAL A 317 -17.55 -26.46 -19.33
C VAL A 317 -17.39 -27.06 -17.92
N LEU A 318 -17.66 -26.29 -16.87
CA LEU A 318 -17.60 -26.76 -15.47
C LEU A 318 -18.88 -27.43 -14.96
N TYR A 319 -19.96 -27.46 -15.76
CA TYR A 319 -21.25 -28.04 -15.37
C TYR A 319 -21.60 -29.38 -16.08
N PHE A 320 -20.72 -29.91 -16.93
CA PHE A 320 -20.95 -31.18 -17.66
C PHE A 320 -19.79 -32.19 -17.54
N SER A 321 -19.07 -32.18 -16.41
CA SER A 321 -18.15 -33.26 -16.05
C SER A 321 -18.46 -33.76 -14.64
N HIS A 322 -19.62 -34.41 -14.52
CA HIS A 322 -19.88 -35.48 -13.57
C HIS A 322 -21.00 -36.38 -14.11
#